data_AF-A0A6M5JC78-F1
#
_entry.id   AF-A0A6M5JC78-F1
#
_cell.length_a   1.000
_cell.length_b   1.000
_cell.length_c   1.000
_cell.angle_alpha   90.00
_cell.angle_beta   90.00
_cell.angle_gamma   90.00
#
_symmetry.space_group_name_H-M   'P 1'
#
loop_
_entity.id
_entity.type
_entity.pdbx_description
1 polymer ?
#
loop_
_entity_poly.entity_id
_entity_poly.type
_entity_poly.pdbx_seq_one_letter_code
_entity_poly.pdbx_strand_id
1 'polypeptide(L)' 'MQLHDISEPIVQHGSYSFYFRDADENYWEILSNPKGGYGWMFERGDLTGRGHLARDFDRPVS' A
#
# COMPACT_ATOMS: atom_id res chain seq x y z
N MET A 1 -19.61 16.89 4.22
CA MET A 1 -18.91 15.62 3.93
C MET A 1 -17.60 15.68 4.71
N GLN A 2 -17.41 14.79 5.68
CA GLN A 2 -16.26 14.79 6.58
C GLN A 2 -15.53 13.46 6.43
N LEU A 3 -14.20 13.49 6.36
CA LEU A 3 -13.36 12.30 6.43
C LEU A 3 -13.15 11.94 7.90
N HIS A 4 -13.08 10.66 8.21
CA HIS A 4 -12.80 10.16 9.56
C HIS A 4 -11.79 9.01 9.53
N ASP A 5 -11.25 8.68 10.71
CA ASP A 5 -10.25 7.62 10.91
C ASP A 5 -9.02 7.71 10.00
N ILE A 6 -8.45 8.91 9.90
CA ILE A 6 -7.23 9.13 9.14
C ILE A 6 -6.05 8.53 9.92
N SER A 7 -5.35 7.56 9.32
CA SER A 7 -4.17 6.94 9.93
C SER A 7 -2.92 7.80 9.74
N GLU A 8 -1.90 7.60 10.59
CA GLU A 8 -0.56 8.12 10.28
C GLU A 8 -0.02 7.45 9.01
N PRO A 9 0.69 8.20 8.14
CA PRO A 9 1.34 7.60 6.99
C PRO A 9 2.51 6.70 7.40
N ILE A 10 2.51 5.47 6.91
CA ILE A 10 3.53 4.46 7.21
C ILE A 10 3.91 3.69 5.95
N VAL A 11 5.01 2.92 6.03
CA VAL A 11 5.31 1.91 5.00
C VAL A 11 4.51 0.65 5.31
N GLN A 12 3.51 0.37 4.47
CA GLN A 12 2.66 -0.81 4.57
C GLN A 12 2.40 -1.36 3.17
N HIS A 13 2.22 -2.67 3.05
CA HIS A 13 2.12 -3.34 1.76
C HIS A 13 3.24 -2.95 0.77
N GLY A 14 4.44 -2.65 1.26
CA GLY A 14 5.58 -2.27 0.39
C GLY A 14 5.56 -0.85 -0.18
N SER A 15 4.57 -0.02 0.15
CA SER A 15 4.45 1.37 -0.30
C SER A 15 4.18 2.32 0.87
N TYR A 16 4.59 3.59 0.74
CA TYR A 16 4.25 4.61 1.74
C TYR A 16 2.79 5.04 1.53
N SER A 17 1.94 4.83 2.53
CA SER A 17 0.50 5.06 2.42
C SER A 17 -0.16 5.41 3.76
N PHE A 18 -1.39 5.91 3.67
CA PHE A 18 -2.30 6.09 4.81
C PHE A 18 -3.73 5.74 4.41
N TYR A 19 -4.55 5.43 5.40
CA TYR A 19 -5.97 5.15 5.21
C TYR A 19 -6.85 6.28 5.73
N PHE A 20 -8.07 6.36 5.20
CA PHE A 20 -9.16 7.14 5.77
C PHE A 20 -10.50 6.53 5.39
N ARG A 21 -11.57 6.97 6.06
CA ARG A 21 -12.96 6.69 5.69
C ARG A 21 -13.66 7.95 5.18
N ASP A 22 -14.45 7.82 4.12
CA ASP A 22 -15.32 8.88 3.61
C ASP A 22 -16.66 8.92 4.35
N ALA A 23 -17.56 9.83 3.95
CA ALA A 23 -18.79 10.10 4.69
C ALA A 23 -19.83 8.97 4.64
N ASP A 24 -19.71 8.04 3.71
CA ASP A 24 -20.53 6.83 3.57
C ASP A 24 -19.80 5.57 4.04
N GLU A 25 -18.73 5.75 4.83
CA GLU A 25 -17.96 4.70 5.49
C GLU A 25 -17.17 3.78 4.56
N ASN A 26 -16.92 4.18 3.31
CA ASN A 26 -15.99 3.46 2.45
C ASN A 26 -14.56 3.65 2.94
N TYR A 27 -13.77 2.59 2.86
CA TYR A 27 -12.34 2.62 3.17
C TYR A 27 -11.54 3.02 1.93
N TRP A 28 -10.65 3.98 2.11
CA TRP A 28 -9.73 4.43 1.09
C TRP A 28 -8.28 4.33 1.56
N GLU A 29 -7.39 3.98 0.62
CA GLU A 29 -5.95 4.06 0.78
C GLU A 29 -5.40 5.08 -0.21
N ILE A 30 -4.61 6.03 0.28
CA ILE A 30 -3.76 6.87 -0.57
C ILE A 30 -2.33 6.39 -0.40
N LEU A 31 -1.70 6.02 -1.51
CA LEU A 31 -0.38 5.42 -1.53
C LEU A 31 0.51 6.00 -2.63
N SER A 32 1.81 5.98 -2.39
CA SER A 32 2.83 6.26 -3.40
C SER A 32 3.30 4.95 -4.03
N ASN A 33 2.79 4.66 -5.23
CA ASN A 33 3.21 3.51 -6.02
C ASN A 33 4.08 3.95 -7.19
N PRO A 34 5.06 3.11 -7.60
CA PRO A 34 5.82 3.36 -8.82
C PRO A 34 4.92 3.30 -10.06
N LYS A 35 5.43 3.76 -11.20
CA LYS A 35 4.77 3.63 -12.49
C LYS A 35 4.40 2.16 -12.73
N GLY A 36 3.12 1.90 -13.02
CA GLY A 36 2.59 0.53 -13.17
C GLY A 36 1.84 -0.01 -11.95
N GLY A 37 1.72 0.76 -10.86
CA GLY A 37 0.92 0.37 -9.69
C GLY A 37 1.50 -0.86 -9.01
N TYR A 38 0.64 -1.75 -8.49
CA TYR A 38 1.07 -2.99 -7.82
C TYR A 38 1.75 -4.03 -8.72
N GLY A 39 1.84 -3.79 -10.04
CA GLY A 39 2.47 -4.71 -11.00
C GLY A 39 3.86 -5.18 -10.57
N TRP A 40 4.67 -4.28 -10.01
CA TRP A 40 6.03 -4.58 -9.56
C TRP A 40 6.10 -5.69 -8.50
N MET A 41 5.09 -5.82 -7.64
CA MET A 41 5.05 -6.86 -6.61
C MET A 41 4.86 -8.23 -7.27
N PHE A 42 3.88 -8.32 -8.17
CA PHE A 42 3.58 -9.56 -8.89
C PHE A 42 4.76 -10.02 -9.75
N GLU A 43 5.44 -9.08 -10.43
CA GLU A 43 6.66 -9.35 -11.19
C GLU A 43 7.80 -9.90 -10.32
N ARG A 44 7.82 -9.56 -9.02
CA ARG A 44 8.80 -10.02 -8.03
C ARG A 44 8.33 -11.22 -7.21
N GLY A 45 7.26 -11.90 -7.64
CA GLY A 45 6.81 -13.15 -7.04
C GLY A 45 5.97 -12.97 -5.77
N ASP A 46 5.24 -11.86 -5.63
CA ASP A 46 4.37 -11.60 -4.47
C ASP A 46 3.37 -12.73 -4.17
N LEU A 47 2.90 -13.42 -5.21
CA LEU A 47 1.98 -14.55 -5.09
C LEU A 47 2.65 -15.85 -4.63
N THR A 48 3.95 -15.82 -4.31
CA THR A 48 4.73 -16.99 -3.88
C THR A 48 5.37 -16.74 -2.51
N GLY A 49 5.34 -17.76 -1.65
CA GLY A 49 5.91 -17.65 -0.31
C GLY A 49 5.23 -16.59 0.55
N ARG A 50 6.02 -15.65 1.11
CA ARG A 50 5.51 -14.53 1.93
C ARG A 50 5.36 -13.22 1.16
N GLY A 51 5.77 -13.16 -0.12
CA GLY A 51 5.68 -11.96 -0.94
C GLY A 51 6.23 -10.69 -0.26
N HIS A 52 5.54 -9.58 -0.44
CA HIS A 52 5.85 -8.26 0.11
C HIS A 52 5.83 -8.19 1.65
N LEU A 53 5.28 -9.21 2.32
CA LEU A 53 5.33 -9.36 3.77
C LEU A 53 6.70 -9.87 4.25
N ALA A 54 7.56 -10.38 3.36
CA ALA A 54 8.92 -10.77 3.70
C ALA A 54 9.78 -9.52 4.01
N ARG A 55 10.60 -9.59 5.06
CA ARG A 55 11.45 -8.45 5.49
C ARG A 55 12.45 -8.07 4.39
N ASP A 56 12.97 -9.09 3.73
CA ASP A 56 13.94 -9.07 2.63
C ASP A 56 13.30 -8.95 1.24
N PHE A 57 11.99 -8.70 1.14
CA PHE A 57 11.36 -8.46 -0.15
C PHE A 57 12.00 -7.24 -0.83
N ASP A 58 12.42 -7.41 -2.07
CA ASP A 58 13.03 -6.34 -2.87
C ASP A 58 11.95 -5.29 -3.19
N ARG A 59 12.17 -4.05 -2.73
CA ARG A 59 11.23 -2.93 -2.86
C ARG A 59 11.86 -1.84 -3.75
N PRO A 60 11.09 -1.24 -4.67
CA PRO A 60 11.57 -0.11 -5.44
C PRO A 60 11.86 1.07 -4.51
N VAL A 61 12.93 1.81 -4.81
CA VAL A 61 13.13 3.13 -4.23
C VAL A 61 12.11 4.08 -4.86
N SER A 62 11.30 4.73 -4.02
CA SER A 62 10.31 5.73 -4.42
C SER A 62 10.98 6.96 -5.01
#